data_AF-A0A8J8JSI3-F1
#
_entry.id   AF-A0A8J8JSI3-F1
#
_cell.length_a   1.000
_cell.length_b   1.000
_cell.length_c   1.000
_cell.angle_alpha   90.00
_cell.angle_beta   90.00
_cell.angle_gamma   90.00
#
_symmetry.space_group_name_H-M   'P 1'
#
loop_
_entity.id
_entity.type
_entity.pdbx_description
1 polymer ?
#
loop_
_entity_poly.entity_id
_entity_poly.type
_entity_poly.pdbx_seq_one_letter_code
_entity_poly.pdbx_strand_id
1 'polypeptide(L)'
;MTRIYLLIIFILGSFKSFCQESPLPGDSLSKYSYSLLGFSNSPNADFGTCFFIKQNDNLFLVTAKHTLYNCDTVTKREYAAFKYAIVFIPTLFNAIQFSVPQTIDTCFGIERDTDLLVLKVDKTLFKDVNTVEKFVLPPFKKLGDIEIFGQGMRTDSSFVGFDKQHHIYLPRNTFKVFTAMPILNTKYIDNIHYIIEIEKFRIDNWLKGFSGSPTFLQDDETKKWRLCGVLVQGLIPDSNEHKGAILVVKPEYIFQSINRFQ
;
A
#
# COMPACT_ATOMS: atom_id res chain seq x y z
N MET A 1 -42.93 -21.56 -12.67
CA MET A 1 -42.32 -21.49 -11.33
C MET A 1 -40.80 -21.62 -11.34
N THR A 2 -40.20 -22.52 -12.14
CA THR A 2 -38.75 -22.77 -12.21
C THR A 2 -37.86 -21.56 -12.53
N ARG A 3 -38.35 -20.59 -13.32
CA ARG A 3 -37.60 -19.38 -13.68
C ARG A 3 -37.42 -18.39 -12.52
N ILE A 4 -38.36 -18.35 -11.57
CA ILE A 4 -38.29 -17.45 -10.40
C ILE A 4 -37.25 -17.97 -9.39
N TYR A 5 -37.17 -19.29 -9.20
CA TYR A 5 -36.16 -19.91 -8.33
C TYR A 5 -34.73 -19.70 -8.84
N LEU A 6 -34.50 -19.80 -10.15
CA LEU A 6 -33.20 -19.50 -10.74
C LEU A 6 -32.80 -18.04 -10.54
N LEU A 7 -33.75 -17.10 -10.69
CA LEU A 7 -33.49 -15.68 -10.46
C LEU A 7 -33.12 -15.41 -8.99
N ILE A 8 -33.84 -16.01 -8.03
CA ILE A 8 -33.56 -15.88 -6.60
C ILE A 8 -32.20 -16.48 -6.24
N ILE A 9 -31.84 -17.64 -6.78
CA ILE A 9 -30.52 -18.27 -6.58
C ILE A 9 -29.42 -17.39 -7.17
N PHE A 10 -29.64 -16.81 -8.36
CA PHE A 10 -28.67 -15.92 -8.99
C PHE A 10 -28.49 -14.63 -8.18
N ILE A 11 -29.58 -14.03 -7.70
CA ILE A 11 -29.56 -12.83 -6.86
C ILE A 11 -28.86 -13.13 -5.52
N LEU A 12 -29.21 -14.22 -4.83
CA LEU A 12 -28.59 -14.62 -3.56
C LEU A 12 -27.11 -15.01 -3.72
N GLY A 13 -26.73 -15.63 -4.84
CA GLY A 13 -25.33 -15.93 -5.18
C GLY A 13 -24.52 -14.67 -5.49
N SER A 14 -25.14 -13.68 -6.13
CA SER A 14 -24.52 -12.38 -6.43
C SER A 14 -24.24 -11.59 -5.16
N PHE A 15 -25.15 -11.62 -4.17
CA PHE A 15 -24.96 -10.90 -2.90
C PHE A 15 -23.86 -11.49 -2.01
N LYS A 16 -23.62 -12.81 -2.06
CA LYS A 16 -22.49 -13.44 -1.35
C LYS A 16 -21.12 -13.01 -1.91
N SER A 17 -21.05 -12.74 -3.21
CA SER A 17 -19.79 -12.38 -3.88
C SER A 17 -19.23 -11.00 -3.49
N PHE A 18 -20.07 -10.15 -2.87
CA PHE A 18 -19.68 -8.81 -2.37
C PHE A 18 -19.69 -8.69 -0.85
N CYS A 19 -19.96 -9.78 -0.13
CA CYS A 19 -19.79 -9.80 1.32
C CYS A 19 -18.33 -10.09 1.64
N GLN A 20 -17.57 -9.04 1.94
CA GLN A 20 -16.46 -9.18 2.87
C GLN A 20 -17.04 -9.81 4.14
N GLU A 21 -16.77 -11.11 4.35
CA GLU A 21 -17.01 -11.74 5.64
C GLU A 21 -16.32 -10.85 6.67
N SER A 22 -17.08 -10.45 7.71
CA SER A 22 -16.48 -9.76 8.84
C SER A 22 -15.24 -10.57 9.21
N PRO A 23 -14.05 -9.96 9.32
CA PRO A 23 -12.86 -10.72 9.69
C PRO A 23 -13.23 -11.50 10.94
N LEU A 24 -13.11 -12.84 10.86
CA LEU A 24 -13.26 -13.70 12.01
C LEU A 24 -12.39 -13.09 13.12
N PRO A 25 -12.79 -13.16 14.40
CA PRO A 25 -11.91 -12.74 15.50
C PRO A 25 -10.56 -13.47 15.34
N GLY A 26 -9.53 -12.76 14.88
CA GLY A 26 -8.20 -13.33 14.56
C GLY A 26 -7.74 -13.27 13.09
N ASP A 27 -8.58 -12.90 12.10
CA ASP A 27 -8.10 -12.70 10.72
C ASP A 27 -7.49 -11.29 10.56
N SER A 28 -6.18 -11.19 10.79
CA SER A 28 -5.46 -9.91 10.75
C SER A 28 -5.27 -9.43 9.31
N LEU A 29 -5.52 -8.13 9.07
CA LEU A 29 -5.17 -7.44 7.82
C LEU A 29 -3.67 -7.48 7.51
N SER A 30 -2.85 -7.84 8.48
CA SER A 30 -1.41 -7.97 8.34
C SER A 30 -0.99 -8.98 7.26
N LYS A 31 -1.82 -10.00 6.97
CA LYS A 31 -1.53 -11.02 5.94
C LYS A 31 -1.49 -10.50 4.51
N TYR A 32 -1.91 -9.26 4.27
CA TYR A 32 -1.87 -8.61 2.96
C TYR A 32 -0.62 -7.75 2.74
N SER A 33 0.24 -7.61 3.74
CA SER A 33 1.47 -6.81 3.66
C SER A 33 2.72 -7.70 3.66
N TYR A 34 3.58 -7.53 2.67
CA TYR A 34 4.77 -8.34 2.44
C TYR A 34 6.02 -7.48 2.45
N SER A 35 7.11 -8.04 2.96
CA SER A 35 8.43 -7.40 2.91
C SER A 35 8.96 -7.38 1.49
N LEU A 36 9.54 -6.25 1.09
CA LEU A 36 10.12 -6.03 -0.22
C LEU A 36 11.55 -5.50 -0.07
N LEU A 37 12.50 -6.19 -0.69
CA LEU A 37 13.88 -5.73 -0.85
C LEU A 37 14.18 -5.43 -2.31
N GLY A 38 14.75 -4.28 -2.58
CA GLY A 38 15.27 -3.90 -3.90
C GLY A 38 16.80 -3.89 -3.92
N PHE A 39 17.41 -4.53 -4.92
CA PHE A 39 18.88 -4.63 -5.03
C PHE A 39 19.41 -3.94 -6.29
N SER A 40 20.36 -3.02 -6.11
CA SER A 40 21.02 -2.29 -7.22
C SER A 40 22.34 -2.94 -7.56
N ASN A 41 23.14 -2.26 -8.39
CA ASN A 41 24.54 -2.61 -8.58
C ASN A 41 25.41 -2.32 -7.33
N SER A 42 24.83 -1.81 -6.23
CA SER A 42 25.46 -1.62 -4.93
C SER A 42 25.16 -2.83 -4.01
N PRO A 43 26.06 -3.19 -3.06
CA PRO A 43 25.77 -4.21 -2.04
C PRO A 43 24.62 -3.82 -1.09
N ASN A 44 24.16 -2.57 -1.13
CA ASN A 44 23.05 -2.11 -0.29
C ASN A 44 21.70 -2.42 -0.96
N ALA A 45 20.79 -2.96 -0.16
CA ALA A 45 19.39 -3.14 -0.54
C ALA A 45 18.55 -2.00 0.05
N ASP A 46 17.58 -1.51 -0.73
CA ASP A 46 16.50 -0.69 -0.17
C ASP A 46 15.37 -1.59 0.30
N PHE A 47 14.65 -1.10 1.30
CA PHE A 47 13.64 -1.87 2.00
C PHE A 47 12.32 -1.12 2.07
N GLY A 48 11.24 -1.88 1.91
CA GLY A 48 9.89 -1.40 2.13
C GLY A 48 8.89 -2.53 2.22
N THR A 49 7.64 -2.17 2.03
CA THR A 49 6.50 -3.08 2.05
C THR A 49 5.83 -3.08 0.67
N CYS A 50 5.20 -4.20 0.32
CA CYS A 50 4.32 -4.29 -0.83
C CYS A 50 3.07 -5.10 -0.50
N PHE A 51 2.11 -5.04 -1.41
CA PHE A 51 0.91 -5.88 -1.38
C PHE A 51 0.50 -6.26 -2.79
N PHE A 52 -0.47 -7.16 -2.91
CA PHE A 52 -0.91 -7.68 -4.19
C PHE A 52 -2.38 -7.35 -4.48
N ILE A 53 -2.67 -7.08 -5.75
CA ILE A 53 -4.03 -6.94 -6.28
C ILE A 53 -4.20 -7.92 -7.42
N LYS A 54 -5.34 -8.64 -7.43
CA LYS A 54 -5.75 -9.46 -8.57
C LYS A 54 -6.80 -8.73 -9.41
N GLN A 55 -6.59 -8.66 -10.73
CA GLN A 55 -7.57 -8.12 -11.68
C GLN A 55 -7.49 -8.86 -13.01
N ASN A 56 -8.63 -9.36 -13.51
CA ASN A 56 -8.76 -10.03 -14.82
C ASN A 56 -7.66 -11.09 -15.06
N ASP A 57 -7.56 -12.08 -14.18
CA ASP A 57 -6.55 -13.17 -14.17
C ASP A 57 -5.08 -12.77 -14.05
N ASN A 58 -4.80 -11.48 -13.94
CA ASN A 58 -3.47 -10.95 -13.71
C ASN A 58 -3.26 -10.64 -12.22
N LEU A 59 -2.02 -10.79 -11.78
CA LEU A 59 -1.57 -10.45 -10.44
C LEU A 59 -0.63 -9.25 -10.53
N PHE A 60 -0.87 -8.25 -9.69
CA PHE A 60 -0.09 -7.02 -9.64
C PHE A 60 0.51 -6.85 -8.26
N LEU A 61 1.81 -6.57 -8.22
CA LEU A 61 2.51 -6.09 -7.04
C LEU A 61 2.39 -4.56 -6.98
N VAL A 62 2.04 -4.04 -5.80
CA VAL A 62 1.89 -2.61 -5.54
C VAL A 62 2.81 -2.20 -4.40
N THR A 63 3.58 -1.13 -4.60
CA THR A 63 4.51 -0.58 -3.60
C THR A 63 4.79 0.91 -3.89
N ALA A 64 5.60 1.57 -3.07
CA ALA A 64 6.09 2.92 -3.35
C ALA A 64 7.24 2.89 -4.36
N LYS A 65 7.34 3.88 -5.27
CA LYS A 65 8.42 3.88 -6.29
C LYS A 65 9.77 3.95 -5.62
N HIS A 66 9.93 4.81 -4.61
CA HIS A 66 11.22 4.98 -3.94
C HIS A 66 11.75 3.71 -3.25
N THR A 67 10.88 2.76 -2.93
CA THR A 67 11.29 1.44 -2.40
C THR A 67 12.07 0.63 -3.42
N LEU A 68 11.79 0.79 -4.73
CA LEU A 68 12.44 0.00 -5.79
C LEU A 68 13.28 0.80 -6.81
N TYR A 69 13.32 2.11 -6.66
CA TYR A 69 14.10 2.98 -7.54
C TYR A 69 15.06 3.89 -6.77
N ASN A 70 15.28 3.66 -5.47
CA ASN A 70 16.19 4.43 -4.60
C ASN A 70 16.02 5.95 -4.76
N CYS A 71 14.78 6.41 -4.78
CA CYS A 71 14.48 7.82 -4.94
C CYS A 71 14.87 8.59 -3.66
N ASP A 72 16.06 9.15 -3.62
CA ASP A 72 16.38 10.22 -2.68
C ASP A 72 15.49 11.40 -3.03
N THR A 73 14.58 11.75 -2.13
CA THR A 73 13.46 12.68 -2.28
C THR A 73 13.83 14.10 -2.73
N VAL A 74 15.11 14.39 -2.97
CA VAL A 74 15.63 15.75 -3.10
C VAL A 74 16.37 16.04 -4.42
N THR A 75 17.03 15.09 -5.13
CA THR A 75 17.99 15.55 -6.17
C THR A 75 18.31 14.72 -7.44
N LYS A 76 17.86 13.47 -7.66
CA LYS A 76 18.36 12.71 -8.85
C LYS A 76 17.27 12.24 -9.82
N ARG A 77 17.58 12.39 -11.12
CA ARG A 77 16.68 12.16 -12.27
C ARG A 77 16.91 10.84 -13.00
N GLU A 78 17.96 10.11 -12.66
CA GLU A 78 18.34 8.87 -13.34
C GLU A 78 18.76 7.85 -12.30
N TYR A 79 17.88 6.90 -12.02
CA TYR A 79 18.20 5.76 -11.17
C TYR A 79 18.44 4.53 -12.03
N ALA A 80 19.51 3.81 -11.71
CA ALA A 80 19.66 2.43 -12.14
C ALA A 80 18.57 1.64 -11.40
N ALA A 81 17.44 1.39 -12.08
CA ALA A 81 16.41 0.50 -11.58
C ALA A 81 17.06 -0.76 -11.01
N PHE A 82 16.56 -1.22 -9.86
CA PHE A 82 17.01 -2.47 -9.29
C PHE A 82 16.88 -3.59 -10.32
N LYS A 83 17.92 -4.42 -10.47
CA LYS A 83 17.87 -5.53 -11.44
C LYS A 83 16.89 -6.61 -10.97
N TYR A 84 16.77 -6.73 -9.66
CA TYR A 84 15.90 -7.70 -9.02
C TYR A 84 15.40 -7.16 -7.69
N ALA A 85 14.20 -7.60 -7.35
CA ALA A 85 13.61 -7.41 -6.04
C ALA A 85 13.26 -8.78 -5.44
N ILE A 86 13.21 -8.84 -4.12
CA ILE A 86 12.86 -10.02 -3.35
C ILE A 86 11.64 -9.70 -2.49
N VAL A 87 10.57 -10.49 -2.64
CA VAL A 87 9.43 -10.48 -1.73
C VAL A 87 9.55 -11.61 -0.73
N PHE A 88 9.41 -11.30 0.55
CA PHE A 88 9.35 -12.31 1.60
C PHE A 88 7.90 -12.61 1.93
N ILE A 89 7.53 -13.88 1.84
CA ILE A 89 6.20 -14.39 2.17
C ILE A 89 6.27 -15.02 3.57
N PRO A 90 5.77 -14.34 4.62
CA PRO A 90 5.93 -14.80 6.01
C PRO A 90 5.30 -16.17 6.26
N THR A 91 4.20 -16.49 5.57
CA THR A 91 3.48 -17.77 5.72
C THR A 91 4.27 -18.98 5.23
N LEU A 92 5.32 -18.78 4.42
CA LEU A 92 6.07 -19.86 3.79
C LEU A 92 7.57 -19.85 4.10
N PHE A 93 8.08 -18.84 4.82
CA PHE A 93 9.52 -18.57 4.91
C PHE A 93 10.23 -18.55 3.55
N ASN A 94 9.49 -18.22 2.49
CA ASN A 94 9.98 -18.21 1.11
C ASN A 94 10.30 -16.79 0.67
N ALA A 95 11.35 -16.68 -0.14
CA ALA A 95 11.79 -15.45 -0.78
C ALA A 95 11.63 -15.62 -2.30
N ILE A 96 10.86 -14.74 -2.94
CA ILE A 96 10.66 -14.78 -4.39
C ILE A 96 11.47 -13.63 -5.00
N GLN A 97 12.46 -13.99 -5.80
CA GLN A 97 13.21 -13.04 -6.61
C GLN A 97 12.51 -12.81 -7.95
N PHE A 98 12.39 -11.55 -8.38
CA PHE A 98 11.85 -11.20 -9.69
C PHE A 98 12.57 -9.97 -10.25
N SER A 99 12.59 -9.82 -11.58
CA SER A 99 13.19 -8.65 -12.23
C SER A 99 12.26 -7.44 -12.17
N VAL A 100 12.82 -6.29 -11.82
CA VAL A 100 12.11 -5.00 -11.90
C VAL A 100 12.43 -4.38 -13.26
N PRO A 101 11.42 -3.95 -14.04
CA PRO A 101 11.66 -3.28 -15.31
C PRO A 101 12.56 -2.06 -15.14
N GLN A 102 13.52 -1.88 -16.05
CA GLN A 102 14.28 -0.63 -16.08
C GLN A 102 13.37 0.49 -16.59
N THR A 103 13.05 1.45 -15.72
CA THR A 103 12.35 2.66 -16.09
C THR A 103 13.28 3.85 -15.89
N ILE A 104 13.40 4.71 -16.91
CA ILE A 104 13.90 6.08 -16.72
C ILE A 104 12.73 6.86 -16.13
N ASP A 105 12.43 6.61 -14.86
CA ASP A 105 11.40 7.35 -14.16
C ASP A 105 12.07 8.34 -13.22
N THR A 106 11.61 9.58 -13.32
CA THR A 106 12.00 10.65 -12.43
C THR A 106 11.14 10.52 -11.19
N CYS A 107 11.78 10.26 -10.05
CA CYS A 107 11.14 10.42 -8.76
C CYS A 107 10.95 11.91 -8.48
N PHE A 108 10.02 12.55 -9.18
CA PHE A 108 9.67 13.92 -8.86
C PHE A 108 9.06 13.92 -7.46
N GLY A 109 9.30 15.01 -6.71
CA GLY A 109 8.66 15.18 -5.42
C GLY A 109 7.15 14.93 -5.53
N ILE A 110 6.57 14.41 -4.44
CA ILE A 110 5.16 14.05 -4.20
C ILE A 110 4.10 15.02 -4.77
N GLU A 111 4.52 16.20 -5.20
CA GLU A 111 3.71 17.25 -5.83
C GLU A 111 3.52 17.09 -7.35
N ARG A 112 4.29 16.25 -8.07
CA ARG A 112 4.21 16.19 -9.55
C ARG A 112 3.89 14.83 -10.14
N ASP A 113 4.19 13.77 -9.41
CA ASP A 113 3.92 12.41 -9.84
C ASP A 113 3.53 11.55 -8.64
N THR A 114 2.91 10.41 -8.91
CA THR A 114 2.57 9.44 -7.88
C THR A 114 3.83 8.69 -7.47
N ASP A 115 4.13 8.63 -6.17
CA ASP A 115 5.15 7.72 -5.64
C ASP A 115 4.58 6.29 -5.52
N LEU A 116 3.98 5.82 -6.62
CA LEU A 116 3.30 4.54 -6.72
C LEU A 116 3.90 3.71 -7.84
N LEU A 117 4.26 2.47 -7.51
CA LEU A 117 4.70 1.48 -8.46
C LEU A 117 3.71 0.32 -8.51
N VAL A 118 3.25 0.00 -9.72
CA VAL A 118 2.42 -1.16 -10.01
C VAL A 118 3.11 -2.02 -11.04
N LEU A 119 3.43 -3.26 -10.67
CA LEU A 119 4.11 -4.23 -11.54
C LEU A 119 3.22 -5.44 -11.77
N LYS A 120 3.00 -5.80 -13.03
CA LYS A 120 2.43 -7.10 -13.36
C LYS A 120 3.47 -8.18 -13.05
N VAL A 121 3.10 -9.16 -12.22
CA VAL A 121 3.99 -10.24 -11.80
C VAL A 121 3.48 -11.60 -12.28
N ASP A 122 4.38 -12.58 -12.36
CA ASP A 122 4.02 -13.94 -12.72
C ASP A 122 3.26 -14.62 -11.56
N LYS A 123 1.97 -14.87 -11.77
CA LYS A 123 1.09 -15.53 -10.80
C LYS A 123 1.56 -16.93 -10.38
N THR A 124 2.38 -17.60 -11.18
CA THR A 124 2.91 -18.92 -10.86
C THR A 124 3.97 -18.86 -9.75
N LEU A 125 4.77 -17.79 -9.74
CA LEU A 125 5.75 -17.54 -8.68
C LEU A 125 5.08 -17.12 -7.38
N PHE A 126 4.01 -16.32 -7.46
CA PHE A 126 3.30 -15.73 -6.33
C PHE A 126 1.97 -16.43 -6.00
N LYS A 127 1.90 -17.76 -6.14
CA LYS A 127 0.64 -18.52 -6.00
C LYS A 127 -0.01 -18.47 -4.59
N ASP A 128 0.79 -18.20 -3.56
CA ASP A 128 0.38 -18.29 -2.15
C ASP A 128 0.21 -16.90 -1.48
N VAL A 129 0.13 -15.82 -2.28
CA VAL A 129 -0.09 -14.47 -1.74
C VAL A 129 -1.59 -14.19 -1.56
N ASN A 130 -1.92 -13.61 -0.41
CA ASN A 130 -3.17 -12.89 -0.20
C ASN A 130 -3.19 -11.57 -0.97
N THR A 131 -4.36 -11.23 -1.50
CA THR A 131 -4.58 -10.05 -2.35
C THR A 131 -5.69 -9.15 -1.79
N VAL A 132 -5.64 -7.85 -2.09
CA VAL A 132 -6.51 -6.84 -1.45
C VAL A 132 -7.74 -6.42 -2.27
N GLU A 133 -8.02 -7.03 -3.42
CA GLU A 133 -9.10 -6.60 -4.32
C GLU A 133 -10.48 -6.58 -3.64
N LYS A 134 -10.72 -7.44 -2.64
CA LYS A 134 -11.99 -7.48 -1.91
C LYS A 134 -12.23 -6.26 -1.01
N PHE A 135 -11.20 -5.46 -0.73
CA PHE A 135 -11.29 -4.24 0.09
C PHE A 135 -11.51 -2.99 -0.77
N VAL A 136 -11.63 -3.15 -2.09
CA VAL A 136 -11.84 -2.08 -3.07
C VAL A 136 -13.35 -1.89 -3.26
N LEU A 137 -14.01 -1.32 -2.25
CA LEU A 137 -15.46 -1.13 -2.22
C LEU A 137 -15.83 0.37 -2.42
N PRO A 138 -17.06 0.70 -2.84
CA PRO A 138 -17.53 2.07 -3.18
C PRO A 138 -17.24 3.15 -2.11
N PRO A 139 -17.45 4.46 -2.38
CA PRO A 139 -17.01 5.53 -1.47
C PRO A 139 -17.58 5.47 -0.04
N PHE A 140 -16.83 6.05 0.90
CA PHE A 140 -17.14 6.09 2.33
C PHE A 140 -18.43 6.86 2.63
N LYS A 141 -19.21 6.37 3.61
CA LYS A 141 -20.27 7.17 4.25
C LYS A 141 -19.77 7.84 5.52
N LYS A 142 -19.02 7.10 6.36
CA LYS A 142 -18.43 7.59 7.61
C LYS A 142 -17.04 6.98 7.83
N LEU A 143 -16.07 7.84 8.14
CA LEU A 143 -14.68 7.45 8.41
C LEU A 143 -14.57 6.86 9.83
N GLY A 144 -14.01 5.66 9.95
CA GLY A 144 -13.65 4.98 11.20
C GLY A 144 -12.14 4.94 11.42
N ASP A 145 -11.64 3.85 12.01
CA ASP A 145 -10.23 3.68 12.35
C ASP A 145 -9.34 3.37 11.14
N ILE A 146 -8.05 3.65 11.22
CA ILE A 146 -7.05 3.31 10.20
C ILE A 146 -6.09 2.27 10.74
N GLU A 147 -5.80 1.27 9.91
CA GLU A 147 -4.77 0.26 10.17
C GLU A 147 -3.76 0.22 9.02
N ILE A 148 -2.47 0.21 9.37
CA ILE A 148 -1.37 0.06 8.43
C ILE A 148 -0.43 -1.02 8.94
N PHE A 149 -0.17 -2.00 8.10
CA PHE A 149 0.79 -3.06 8.39
C PHE A 149 1.96 -2.93 7.45
N GLY A 150 3.13 -2.72 8.03
CA GLY A 150 4.39 -2.64 7.31
C GLY A 150 5.41 -3.53 7.99
N GLN A 151 6.46 -3.89 7.26
CA GLN A 151 7.63 -4.46 7.92
C GLN A 151 8.57 -3.30 8.23
N GLY A 152 8.88 -3.12 9.52
CA GLY A 152 9.80 -2.10 9.97
C GLY A 152 11.24 -2.52 9.68
N MET A 153 12.10 -1.55 9.42
CA MET A 153 13.53 -1.80 9.28
C MET A 153 14.18 -1.73 10.65
N ARG A 154 14.76 -2.83 11.11
CA ARG A 154 15.70 -2.82 12.23
C ARG A 154 17.11 -2.74 11.68
N THR A 155 17.72 -1.57 11.77
CA THR A 155 19.16 -1.40 11.55
C THR A 155 19.86 -1.60 12.88
N ASP A 156 20.36 -2.80 13.16
CA ASP A 156 21.42 -2.97 14.14
C ASP A 156 22.78 -3.09 13.45
N SER A 157 23.87 -2.81 14.18
CA SER A 157 25.22 -2.65 13.61
C SER A 157 25.80 -3.94 12.99
N SER A 158 25.07 -5.04 13.01
CA SER A 158 25.53 -6.37 12.59
C SER A 158 24.57 -7.10 11.65
N PHE A 159 23.33 -6.65 11.48
CA PHE A 159 22.34 -7.37 10.70
C PHE A 159 21.33 -6.42 10.04
N VAL A 160 21.17 -6.54 8.71
CA VAL A 160 20.00 -6.02 8.00
C VAL A 160 19.02 -7.18 7.92
N GLY A 161 18.11 -7.22 8.89
CA GLY A 161 17.09 -8.25 9.02
C GLY A 161 15.69 -7.74 8.77
N PHE A 162 14.77 -8.65 8.44
CA PHE A 162 13.35 -8.39 8.61
C PHE A 162 13.04 -8.31 10.10
N ASP A 163 12.55 -7.15 10.53
CA ASP A 163 11.91 -7.09 11.83
C ASP A 163 10.56 -7.82 11.78
N LYS A 164 10.01 -8.15 12.94
CA LYS A 164 8.61 -8.59 13.03
C LYS A 164 7.73 -7.53 12.33
N GLN A 165 6.71 -7.99 11.62
CA GLN A 165 5.72 -7.09 11.06
C GLN A 165 5.18 -6.15 12.14
N HIS A 166 5.18 -4.87 11.83
CA HIS A 166 4.73 -3.80 12.72
C HIS A 166 3.34 -3.32 12.30
N HIS A 167 2.62 -2.78 13.26
CA HIS A 167 1.25 -2.33 13.11
C HIS A 167 1.11 -0.90 13.59
N ILE A 168 0.63 -0.03 12.70
CA ILE A 168 0.19 1.33 13.06
C ILE A 168 -1.33 1.30 13.11
N TYR A 169 -1.85 1.57 14.31
CA TYR A 169 -3.27 1.73 14.56
C TYR A 169 -3.57 3.20 14.86
N LEU A 170 -4.45 3.81 14.08
CA LEU A 170 -4.90 5.19 14.28
C LEU A 170 -6.41 5.18 14.56
N PRO A 171 -6.82 5.33 15.84
CA PRO A 171 -8.22 5.49 16.17
C PRO A 171 -8.81 6.73 15.49
N ARG A 172 -10.09 6.69 15.09
CA ARG A 172 -10.75 7.78 14.36
C ARG A 172 -10.56 9.16 14.98
N ASN A 173 -10.57 9.25 16.31
CA ASN A 173 -10.45 10.51 17.05
C ASN A 173 -9.01 11.04 17.18
N THR A 174 -8.01 10.36 16.62
CA THR A 174 -6.61 10.79 16.68
C THR A 174 -6.09 11.35 15.37
N PHE A 175 -6.90 11.39 14.31
CA PHE A 175 -6.46 11.87 13.01
C PHE A 175 -7.50 12.70 12.27
N LYS A 176 -6.99 13.49 11.32
CA LYS A 176 -7.77 14.23 10.33
C LYS A 176 -7.27 13.86 8.95
N VAL A 177 -8.20 13.59 8.04
CA VAL A 177 -7.89 13.31 6.63
C VAL A 177 -8.10 14.59 5.85
N PHE A 178 -7.04 15.07 5.22
CA PHE A 178 -7.08 16.14 4.25
C PHE A 178 -6.78 15.54 2.88
N THR A 179 -7.53 15.92 1.86
CA THR A 179 -6.99 15.84 0.50
C THR A 179 -5.92 16.91 0.38
N ALA A 180 -4.69 16.55 -0.01
CA ALA A 180 -3.62 17.52 -0.26
C ALA A 180 -4.16 18.67 -1.13
N MET A 181 -3.73 19.92 -0.95
CA MET A 181 -4.21 21.00 -1.82
C MET A 181 -3.94 20.70 -3.30
N PRO A 182 -4.83 21.10 -4.23
CA PRO A 182 -4.57 20.97 -5.66
C PRO A 182 -3.24 21.63 -5.99
N ILE A 183 -2.35 20.85 -6.59
CA ILE A 183 -1.07 21.34 -7.07
C ILE A 183 -1.40 22.39 -8.12
N LEU A 184 -1.10 23.66 -7.83
CA LEU A 184 -1.44 24.85 -8.63
C LEU A 184 -0.85 24.87 -10.05
N ASN A 185 -0.21 23.79 -10.51
CA ASN A 185 0.50 23.73 -11.80
C ASN A 185 0.35 22.42 -12.57
N THR A 186 -0.53 21.49 -12.16
CA THR A 186 -0.84 20.31 -12.96
C THR A 186 -2.24 20.46 -13.58
N LYS A 187 -2.38 20.07 -14.84
CA LYS A 187 -3.66 20.01 -15.59
C LYS A 187 -4.66 19.00 -14.98
N TYR A 188 -4.33 18.40 -13.84
CA TYR A 188 -5.07 17.37 -13.14
C TYR A 188 -5.54 17.95 -11.79
N ILE A 189 -6.83 18.25 -11.69
CA ILE A 189 -7.48 18.85 -10.51
C ILE A 189 -7.67 17.83 -9.37
N ASP A 190 -7.24 16.58 -9.55
CA ASP A 190 -7.39 15.54 -8.52
C ASP A 190 -6.11 15.36 -7.71
N ASN A 191 -6.24 15.53 -6.39
CA ASN A 191 -5.15 15.42 -5.43
C ASN A 191 -4.70 13.96 -5.37
N ILE A 192 -3.45 13.68 -5.74
CA ILE A 192 -2.89 12.32 -5.79
C ILE A 192 -2.87 11.64 -4.42
N HIS A 193 -2.77 12.45 -3.36
CA HIS A 193 -2.51 11.99 -2.00
C HIS A 193 -3.62 12.40 -1.02
N TYR A 194 -3.90 11.51 -0.07
CA TYR A 194 -4.42 11.87 1.24
C TYR A 194 -3.27 12.28 2.16
N ILE A 195 -3.43 13.38 2.88
CA ILE A 195 -2.62 13.75 4.04
C ILE A 195 -3.42 13.38 5.28
N ILE A 196 -2.92 12.43 6.06
CA ILE A 196 -3.54 12.05 7.33
C ILE A 196 -2.70 12.68 8.42
N GLU A 197 -3.19 13.79 8.97
CA GLU A 197 -2.58 14.43 10.14
C GLU A 197 -2.97 13.67 11.40
N ILE A 198 -2.00 13.43 12.27
CA ILE A 198 -2.15 12.66 13.49
C ILE A 198 -1.88 13.60 14.67
N GLU A 199 -2.87 13.78 15.53
CA GLU A 199 -2.87 14.82 16.57
C GLU A 199 -2.09 14.43 17.84
N LYS A 200 -1.87 13.13 18.07
CA LYS A 200 -1.25 12.59 19.30
C LYS A 200 -0.39 11.37 18.99
N PHE A 201 0.67 11.54 18.21
CA PHE A 201 1.50 10.41 17.78
C PHE A 201 2.98 10.73 17.94
N ARG A 202 3.66 9.91 18.73
CA ARG A 202 5.13 9.85 18.70
C ARG A 202 5.50 8.92 17.56
N ILE A 203 5.84 9.50 16.41
CA ILE A 203 6.59 8.79 15.38
C ILE A 203 8.01 8.68 15.94
N ASP A 204 8.25 7.68 16.79
CA ASP A 204 9.62 7.20 16.95
C ASP A 204 10.10 6.72 15.56
N ASN A 205 11.40 6.51 15.34
CA ASN A 205 12.06 6.19 14.04
C ASN A 205 11.49 4.98 13.24
N TRP A 206 10.32 4.45 13.61
CA TRP A 206 9.66 3.21 13.22
C TRP A 206 8.92 3.26 11.88
N LEU A 207 8.81 4.41 11.19
CA LEU A 207 8.22 4.44 9.83
C LEU A 207 9.17 3.97 8.73
N LYS A 208 10.47 3.80 9.03
CA LYS A 208 11.40 3.23 8.06
C LYS A 208 10.96 1.81 7.69
N GLY A 209 10.70 1.58 6.40
CA GLY A 209 10.23 0.29 5.85
C GLY A 209 8.72 0.19 5.64
N PHE A 210 7.93 1.12 6.18
CA PHE A 210 6.48 1.14 5.95
C PHE A 210 6.08 1.65 4.56
N SER A 211 6.99 2.26 3.81
CA SER A 211 6.74 2.69 2.43
C SER A 211 6.24 1.53 1.57
N GLY A 212 5.16 1.76 0.83
CA GLY A 212 4.47 0.76 0.03
C GLY A 212 3.46 -0.09 0.80
N SER A 213 3.25 0.15 2.11
CA SER A 213 2.25 -0.58 2.89
C SER A 213 0.83 -0.26 2.44
N PRO A 214 -0.08 -1.25 2.36
CA PRO A 214 -1.50 -0.99 2.20
C PRO A 214 -2.03 -0.28 3.46
N THR A 215 -2.74 0.83 3.25
CA THR A 215 -3.45 1.55 4.30
C THR A 215 -4.91 1.15 4.26
N PHE A 216 -5.44 0.62 5.35
CA PHE A 216 -6.85 0.25 5.48
C PHE A 216 -7.60 1.26 6.33
N LEU A 217 -8.82 1.59 5.92
CA LEU A 217 -9.74 2.46 6.64
C LEU A 217 -11.03 1.68 6.93
N GLN A 218 -11.46 1.68 8.18
CA GLN A 218 -12.73 1.10 8.59
C GLN A 218 -13.88 2.07 8.25
N ASP A 219 -14.96 1.53 7.73
CA ASP A 219 -16.25 2.20 7.67
C ASP A 219 -16.93 2.09 9.03
N ASP A 220 -17.19 3.22 9.69
CA ASP A 220 -17.73 3.22 11.05
C ASP A 220 -19.18 2.67 11.12
N GLU A 221 -19.95 2.81 10.05
CA GLU A 221 -21.34 2.34 9.97
C GLU A 221 -21.38 0.82 9.76
N THR A 222 -20.57 0.31 8.82
CA THR A 222 -20.62 -1.11 8.43
C THR A 222 -19.59 -1.98 9.13
N LYS A 223 -18.61 -1.36 9.83
CA LYS A 223 -17.43 -1.99 10.44
C LYS A 223 -16.55 -2.76 9.45
N LYS A 224 -16.74 -2.56 8.15
CA LYS A 224 -15.95 -3.20 7.09
C LYS A 224 -14.67 -2.40 6.82
N TRP A 225 -13.59 -3.11 6.52
CA TRP A 225 -12.32 -2.52 6.13
C TRP A 225 -12.25 -2.26 4.64
N ARG A 226 -11.63 -1.15 4.24
CA ARG A 226 -11.44 -0.78 2.83
C ARG A 226 -10.01 -0.35 2.59
N LEU A 227 -9.50 -0.56 1.37
CA LEU A 227 -8.20 -0.02 0.98
C LEU A 227 -8.32 1.50 0.80
N CYS A 228 -7.65 2.24 1.68
CA CYS A 228 -7.56 3.70 1.64
C CYS A 228 -6.44 4.20 0.72
N GLY A 229 -5.46 3.33 0.42
CA GLY A 229 -4.37 3.64 -0.51
C GLY A 229 -3.05 2.98 -0.13
N VAL A 230 -1.96 3.59 -0.58
CA VAL A 230 -0.58 3.14 -0.34
C VAL A 230 0.16 4.17 0.49
N LEU A 231 0.69 3.78 1.65
CA LEU A 231 1.54 4.65 2.45
C LEU A 231 2.87 4.89 1.70
N VAL A 232 3.19 6.15 1.41
CA VAL A 232 4.42 6.50 0.68
C VAL A 232 5.38 7.33 1.52
N GLN A 233 4.91 8.06 2.52
CA GLN A 233 5.79 8.89 3.33
C GLN A 233 5.23 9.16 4.73
N GLY A 234 6.13 9.18 5.72
CA GLY A 234 5.89 9.80 7.01
C GLY A 234 6.45 11.22 7.03
N LEU A 235 5.67 12.17 7.50
CA LEU A 235 6.04 13.55 7.75
C LEU A 235 6.08 13.74 9.27
N ILE A 236 7.29 13.91 9.81
CA ILE A 236 7.49 14.24 11.22
C ILE A 236 7.55 15.77 11.31
N PRO A 237 6.60 16.45 11.98
CA PRO A 237 6.70 17.89 12.19
C PRO A 237 7.83 18.20 13.17
N ASP A 238 8.21 19.47 13.15
CA ASP A 238 9.25 20.04 13.98
C ASP A 238 9.06 19.68 15.48
N SER A 239 10.16 19.45 16.19
CA SER A 239 10.26 18.64 17.43
C SER A 239 9.40 19.08 18.63
N ASN A 240 8.70 20.21 18.51
CA ASN A 240 7.98 20.86 19.60
C ASN A 240 6.48 20.56 19.62
N GLU A 241 5.92 20.02 18.55
CA GLU A 241 4.52 19.62 18.49
C GLU A 241 4.47 18.11 18.23
N HIS A 242 3.94 17.31 19.17
CA HIS A 242 3.73 15.86 19.03
C HIS A 242 2.66 15.48 17.99
N LYS A 243 2.68 16.17 16.86
CA LYS A 243 1.87 15.92 15.69
C LYS A 243 2.69 15.08 14.71
N GLY A 244 2.02 14.53 13.71
CA GLY A 244 2.62 13.76 12.62
C GLY A 244 1.73 13.91 11.41
N ALA A 245 2.25 13.64 10.22
CA ALA A 245 1.38 13.33 9.10
C ALA A 245 1.91 12.12 8.34
N ILE A 246 1.02 11.42 7.66
CA ILE A 246 1.39 10.40 6.68
C ILE A 246 0.77 10.75 5.34
N LEU A 247 1.49 10.44 4.27
CA LEU A 247 1.04 10.59 2.91
C LEU A 247 0.64 9.23 2.35
N VAL A 248 -0.59 9.16 1.84
CA VAL A 248 -1.17 7.96 1.27
C VAL A 248 -1.60 8.25 -0.16
N VAL A 249 -1.04 7.54 -1.15
CA VAL A 249 -1.50 7.63 -2.55
C VAL A 249 -2.87 7.00 -2.65
N LYS A 250 -3.83 7.72 -3.25
CA LYS A 250 -5.21 7.24 -3.35
C LYS A 250 -5.32 5.98 -4.24
N PRO A 251 -6.25 5.06 -3.93
CA PRO A 251 -6.36 3.78 -4.62
C PRO A 251 -6.73 3.90 -6.10
N GLU A 252 -7.39 4.98 -6.50
CA GLU A 252 -7.76 5.25 -7.90
C GLU A 252 -6.54 5.23 -8.82
N TYR A 253 -5.39 5.73 -8.35
CA TYR A 253 -4.14 5.73 -9.11
C TYR A 253 -3.55 4.34 -9.29
N ILE A 254 -3.83 3.41 -8.36
CA ILE A 254 -3.47 2.00 -8.51
C ILE A 254 -4.25 1.39 -9.67
N PHE A 255 -5.57 1.57 -9.70
CA PHE A 255 -6.41 1.00 -10.76
C PHE A 255 -6.18 1.67 -12.11
N GLN A 256 -5.94 2.98 -12.15
CA GLN A 256 -5.51 3.65 -13.37
C GLN A 256 -4.21 3.05 -13.91
N SER A 257 -3.26 2.71 -13.04
CA SER A 257 -2.00 2.06 -13.44
C SER A 257 -2.23 0.63 -13.93
N ILE A 258 -3.08 -0.16 -13.26
CA ILE A 258 -3.43 -1.52 -13.69
C ILE A 258 -4.11 -1.51 -15.06
N ASN A 259 -5.01 -0.57 -15.31
CA ASN A 259 -5.75 -0.48 -16.59
C ASN A 259 -4.83 -0.16 -17.79
N ARG A 260 -3.61 0.36 -17.57
CA ARG A 260 -2.61 0.54 -18.65
C ARG A 260 -2.02 -0.78 -19.17
N PHE A 261 -2.24 -1.90 -18.48
CA PHE A 261 -1.81 -3.24 -18.89
C PHE A 261 -2.88 -4.02 -19.67
N GLN A 262 -4.05 -3.42 -19.92
CA GLN A 262 -5.16 -3.99 -20.69
C GLN A 262 -5.12 -3.49 -22.13
#